data_AF-A0AA43LF83-F1
#
_entry.id   AF-A0AA43LF83-F1
#
_cell.length_a   1.000
_cell.length_b   1.000
_cell.length_c   1.000
_cell.angle_alpha   90.00
_cell.angle_beta   90.00
_cell.angle_gamma   90.00
#
_symmetry.space_group_name_H-M   'P 1'
#
loop_
_entity.id
_entity.type
_entity.pdbx_description
1 polymer ?
#
loop_
_entity_poly.entity_id
_entity_poly.type
_entity_poly.pdbx_seq_one_letter_code
_entity_poly.pdbx_strand_id
1 'polypeptide(L)'
;MAQHNDLGEKGEAAACRFLQNSGHRILHRNWRYGRHEIDIIAENEDYIIFVEVKTRSSTRWGQPEDAVSEGRIKRMVEAADFYLNNNETDKEVRFDIVAITSGRNGFDINYIEDAFFAPIN
;
A
#
# COMPACT_ATOMS: atom_id res chain seq x y z
N MET A 1 17.54 10.82 -12.90
CA MET A 1 16.10 10.93 -12.59
C MET A 1 15.31 9.65 -12.90
N ALA A 2 15.78 8.75 -13.79
CA ALA A 2 15.07 7.50 -14.13
C ALA A 2 15.18 6.35 -13.09
N GLN A 3 16.30 6.23 -12.40
CA GLN A 3 16.60 5.04 -11.58
C GLN A 3 15.69 4.85 -10.35
N HIS A 4 15.17 5.94 -9.77
CA HIS A 4 14.24 5.88 -8.65
C HIS A 4 12.82 5.49 -9.07
N ASN A 5 12.37 5.92 -10.25
CA ASN A 5 11.04 5.57 -10.76
C ASN A 5 10.98 4.09 -11.14
N ASP A 6 12.01 3.58 -11.84
CA ASP A 6 12.09 2.15 -12.18
C ASP A 6 12.13 1.25 -10.94
N LEU A 7 12.80 1.70 -9.87
CA LEU A 7 12.87 0.95 -8.62
C LEU A 7 11.51 0.94 -7.91
N GLY A 8 10.80 2.07 -7.90
CA GLY A 8 9.45 2.17 -7.36
C GLY A 8 8.46 1.27 -8.10
N GLU A 9 8.47 1.29 -9.43
CA GLU A 9 7.59 0.46 -10.27
C GLU A 9 7.86 -1.03 -10.08
N LYS A 10 9.13 -1.43 -10.03
CA LYS A 10 9.53 -2.83 -9.74
C LYS A 10 9.12 -3.25 -8.34
N GLY A 11 9.21 -2.34 -7.37
CA GLY A 11 8.73 -2.57 -6.01
C GLY A 11 7.22 -2.82 -5.99
N GLU A 12 6.43 -1.94 -6.59
CA GLU A 12 4.97 -2.11 -6.66
C GLU A 12 4.56 -3.41 -7.36
N ALA A 13 5.26 -3.78 -8.44
CA ALA A 13 5.03 -5.06 -9.11
C ALA A 13 5.34 -6.26 -8.19
N ALA A 14 6.41 -6.17 -7.39
CA ALA A 14 6.75 -7.20 -6.39
C ALA A 14 5.71 -7.25 -5.25
N ALA A 15 5.22 -6.10 -4.78
CA ALA A 15 4.14 -6.02 -3.79
C ALA A 15 2.85 -6.68 -4.31
N CYS A 16 2.45 -6.40 -5.55
CA CYS A 16 1.28 -7.04 -6.16
C CYS A 16 1.43 -8.56 -6.21
N ARG A 17 2.58 -9.06 -6.67
CA ARG A 17 2.85 -10.50 -6.73
C ARG A 17 2.83 -11.14 -5.34
N PHE A 18 3.40 -10.46 -4.35
CA PHE A 18 3.38 -10.92 -2.97
C PHE A 18 1.94 -11.04 -2.45
N LEU A 19 1.14 -9.97 -2.57
CA LEU A 19 -0.26 -9.96 -2.13
C LEU A 19 -1.09 -11.05 -2.83
N GLN A 20 -0.90 -11.23 -4.14
CA GLN A 20 -1.55 -12.30 -4.90
C GLN A 20 -1.19 -13.69 -4.38
N ASN A 21 0.10 -13.93 -4.10
CA ASN A 21 0.57 -15.20 -3.54
C ASN A 21 0.08 -15.42 -2.10
N SER A 22 -0.21 -14.34 -1.37
CA SER A 22 -0.81 -14.37 -0.02
C SER A 22 -2.35 -14.47 -0.04
N GLY A 23 -2.97 -14.67 -1.20
CA GLY A 23 -4.42 -14.90 -1.32
C GLY A 23 -5.26 -13.65 -1.59
N HIS A 24 -4.63 -12.49 -1.82
CA HIS A 24 -5.37 -11.27 -2.19
C HIS A 24 -5.63 -11.18 -3.70
N ARG A 25 -6.81 -10.70 -4.07
CA ARG A 25 -7.13 -10.27 -5.43
C ARG A 25 -6.80 -8.79 -5.58
N ILE A 26 -5.94 -8.44 -6.54
CA ILE A 26 -5.64 -7.04 -6.86
C ILE A 26 -6.83 -6.44 -7.62
N LEU A 27 -7.42 -5.38 -7.08
CA LEU A 27 -8.51 -4.63 -7.70
C LEU A 27 -7.95 -3.49 -8.55
N HIS A 28 -7.02 -2.72 -7.99
CA HIS A 28 -6.39 -1.59 -8.67
C HIS A 28 -4.92 -1.45 -8.30
N ARG A 29 -4.17 -0.83 -9.21
CA ARG A 29 -2.79 -0.36 -9.04
C ARG A 29 -2.72 1.10 -9.42
N ASN A 30 -1.94 1.90 -8.69
CA ASN A 30 -1.81 3.35 -8.89
C ASN A 30 -3.18 4.05 -9.00
N TRP A 31 -4.10 3.72 -8.11
CA TRP A 31 -5.46 4.26 -8.14
C TRP A 31 -5.44 5.73 -7.71
N ARG A 32 -6.09 6.59 -8.48
CA ARG A 32 -6.06 8.04 -8.28
C ARG A 32 -7.47 8.62 -8.25
N TYR A 33 -7.71 9.51 -7.30
CA TYR A 33 -8.89 10.36 -7.24
C TYR A 33 -8.46 11.80 -6.95
N GLY A 34 -8.66 12.71 -7.92
CA GLY A 34 -8.15 14.07 -7.83
C GLY A 34 -6.64 14.12 -7.58
N ARG A 35 -6.24 14.68 -6.44
CA ARG A 35 -4.83 14.73 -6.00
C ARG A 35 -4.42 13.58 -5.08
N HIS A 36 -5.32 12.64 -4.83
CA HIS A 36 -5.13 11.53 -3.91
C HIS A 36 -4.76 10.26 -4.67
N GLU A 37 -3.96 9.41 -4.04
CA GLU A 37 -3.39 8.22 -4.66
C GLU A 37 -3.27 7.10 -3.62
N ILE A 38 -3.61 5.88 -4.06
CA ILE A 38 -3.39 4.63 -3.35
C ILE A 38 -2.60 3.72 -4.28
N ASP A 39 -1.47 3.19 -3.82
CA ASP A 39 -0.56 2.44 -4.67
C ASP A 39 -1.19 1.11 -5.10
N ILE A 40 -1.82 0.39 -4.17
CA ILE A 40 -2.54 -0.86 -4.46
C ILE A 40 -3.86 -0.90 -3.67
N ILE A 41 -4.93 -1.28 -4.36
CA ILE A 41 -6.20 -1.68 -3.72
C ILE A 41 -6.38 -3.17 -3.99
N ALA A 42 -6.55 -3.95 -2.94
CA ALA A 42 -6.74 -5.40 -3.04
C ALA A 42 -7.78 -5.87 -2.04
N GLU A 43 -8.19 -7.12 -2.17
CA GLU A 43 -9.14 -7.73 -1.25
C GLU A 43 -8.84 -9.21 -1.03
N ASN A 44 -9.28 -9.76 0.10
CA ASN A 44 -9.36 -11.20 0.32
C ASN A 44 -10.80 -11.56 0.76
N GLU A 45 -10.99 -12.68 1.48
CA GLU A 45 -12.32 -13.10 1.96
C GLU A 45 -12.92 -12.08 2.93
N ASP A 46 -12.12 -11.56 3.86
CA ASP A 46 -12.58 -10.75 4.99
C ASP A 46 -12.36 -9.25 4.79
N TYR A 47 -11.32 -8.85 4.05
CA TYR A 47 -10.82 -7.48 3.99
C TYR A 47 -10.80 -6.89 2.58
N ILE A 48 -11.12 -5.60 2.50
CA ILE A 48 -10.64 -4.71 1.46
C ILE A 48 -9.46 -3.91 2.02
N ILE A 49 -8.31 -3.99 1.36
CA ILE A 49 -7.06 -3.41 1.84
C ILE A 49 -6.59 -2.29 0.91
N PHE A 50 -6.19 -1.18 1.53
CA PHE A 50 -5.60 -0.02 0.86
C PHE A 50 -4.13 0.07 1.25
N VAL A 51 -3.25 -0.18 0.29
CA VAL A 51 -1.84 -0.47 0.55
C VAL A 51 -0.96 0.68 0.05
N GLU A 52 -0.06 1.12 0.91
CA GLU A 52 1.10 1.95 0.54
C GLU A 52 2.32 1.06 0.24
N VAL A 53 3.02 1.31 -0.87
CA VAL A 53 4.27 0.62 -1.19
C VAL A 53 5.46 1.53 -0.94
N LYS A 54 6.37 1.10 -0.07
CA LYS A 54 7.61 1.83 0.24
C LYS A 54 8.81 1.05 -0.24
N THR A 55 9.44 1.50 -1.33
CA THR A 55 10.67 0.89 -1.84
C THR A 55 11.90 1.69 -1.42
N ARG A 56 12.89 1.02 -0.81
CA ARG A 56 14.18 1.62 -0.40
C ARG A 56 15.36 0.70 -0.71
N SER A 57 16.55 1.30 -0.79
CA SER A 57 17.82 0.59 -0.98
C SER A 57 18.55 0.24 0.33
N SER A 58 17.98 0.58 1.49
CA SER A 58 18.56 0.28 2.80
C SER A 58 17.50 -0.24 3.77
N THR A 59 17.95 -1.09 4.71
CA THR A 59 17.12 -1.83 5.68
C THR A 59 16.79 -1.04 6.96
N ARG A 60 17.17 0.24 7.07
CA ARG A 60 16.82 1.05 8.26
C ARG A 60 15.34 1.42 8.21
N TRP A 61 14.52 0.58 8.82
CA TRP A 61 13.12 0.87 9.12
C TRP A 61 13.02 1.59 10.48
N GLY A 62 12.19 2.62 10.55
CA GLY A 62 11.64 3.13 11.82
C GLY A 62 10.43 2.27 12.23
N GLN A 63 9.58 2.76 13.14
CA GLN A 63 8.28 2.10 13.38
C GLN A 63 7.43 2.14 12.08
N PRO A 64 6.48 1.20 11.88
CA PRO A 64 5.58 1.24 10.73
C PRO A 64 4.82 2.57 10.57
N GLU A 65 4.39 3.17 11.67
CA GLU A 65 3.77 4.50 11.69
C GLU A 65 4.74 5.61 11.25
N ASP A 66 6.05 5.45 11.45
CA ASP A 66 7.07 6.39 10.94
C ASP A 66 7.27 6.24 9.42
N ALA A 67 6.82 5.14 8.83
CA ALA A 67 6.99 4.87 7.40
C ALA A 67 6.01 5.66 6.52
N VAL A 68 4.92 6.19 7.09
CA VAL A 68 3.89 6.97 6.39
C VAL A 68 3.63 8.26 7.13
N SER A 69 3.81 9.40 6.46
CA SER A 69 3.52 10.70 7.08
C SER A 69 2.03 10.88 7.33
N GLU A 70 1.66 11.65 8.35
CA GLU A 70 0.27 12.03 8.64
C GLU A 70 -0.46 12.57 7.39
N GLY A 71 0.24 13.37 6.59
CA GLY A 71 -0.30 13.89 5.34
C GLY A 71 -0.58 12.82 4.28
N ARG A 72 0.17 11.69 4.26
CA ARG A 72 -0.12 10.55 3.39
C ARG A 72 -1.25 9.70 3.97
N ILE A 73 -1.29 9.46 5.28
CA ILE A 73 -2.41 8.79 5.97
C ILE A 73 -3.73 9.49 5.63
N LYS A 74 -3.82 10.80 5.84
CA LYS A 74 -5.04 11.58 5.55
C LYS A 74 -5.48 11.44 4.09
N ARG A 75 -4.54 11.51 3.14
CA ARG A 75 -4.85 11.36 1.71
C ARG A 75 -5.32 9.96 1.36
N MET A 76 -4.75 8.92 1.97
CA MET A 76 -5.17 7.53 1.76
C MET A 76 -6.57 7.30 2.32
N VAL A 77 -6.88 7.84 3.49
CA VAL A 77 -8.23 7.73 4.09
C VAL A 77 -9.26 8.44 3.22
N GLU A 78 -8.99 9.66 2.75
CA GLU A 78 -9.89 10.39 1.83
C GLU A 78 -10.08 9.65 0.50
N ALA A 79 -9.01 9.03 -0.01
CA ALA A 79 -9.03 8.23 -1.22
C ALA A 79 -9.85 6.94 -1.04
N ALA A 80 -9.66 6.24 0.07
CA ALA A 80 -10.39 5.02 0.41
C ALA A 80 -11.89 5.31 0.61
N ASP A 81 -12.24 6.39 1.30
CA ASP A 81 -13.64 6.82 1.46
C ASP A 81 -14.31 7.06 0.10
N PHE A 82 -13.64 7.77 -0.83
CA PHE A 82 -14.16 7.92 -2.18
C PHE A 82 -14.32 6.58 -2.90
N TYR A 83 -13.35 5.68 -2.79
CA TYR A 83 -13.43 4.36 -3.40
C TYR A 83 -14.65 3.58 -2.90
N LEU A 84 -14.84 3.52 -1.58
CA LEU A 84 -15.92 2.76 -0.93
C LEU A 84 -17.30 3.36 -1.23
N ASN A 85 -17.41 4.69 -1.32
CA ASN A 85 -18.65 5.34 -1.71
C ASN A 85 -19.08 5.04 -3.16
N ASN A 86 -18.15 4.59 -4.02
CA ASN A 86 -18.43 4.22 -5.40
C ASN A 86 -18.41 2.70 -5.66
N ASN A 87 -17.99 1.91 -4.68
CA ASN A 87 -17.84 0.46 -4.78
C ASN A 87 -18.34 -0.18 -3.49
N GLU A 88 -19.55 -0.74 -3.55
CA GLU A 88 -20.13 -1.46 -2.42
C GLU A 88 -19.28 -2.68 -2.06
N THR A 89 -19.03 -2.86 -0.77
CA THR A 89 -18.32 -4.01 -0.21
C THR A 89 -18.84 -4.28 1.20
N ASP A 90 -18.95 -5.55 1.55
CA ASP A 90 -19.30 -6.05 2.89
C ASP A 90 -18.06 -6.37 3.74
N LYS A 91 -16.87 -6.17 3.18
CA LYS A 91 -15.57 -6.49 3.81
C LYS A 91 -15.11 -5.40 4.76
N GLU A 92 -14.32 -5.81 5.76
CA GLU A 92 -13.67 -4.88 6.66
C GLU A 92 -12.57 -4.07 5.93
N VAL A 93 -12.47 -2.79 6.28
CA VAL A 93 -11.48 -1.89 5.66
C VAL A 93 -10.18 -1.95 6.46
N ARG A 94 -9.07 -2.19 5.77
CA ARG A 94 -7.73 -2.18 6.38
C ARG A 94 -6.76 -1.28 5.60
N PHE A 95 -5.85 -0.63 6.31
CA PHE A 95 -4.76 0.14 5.71
C PHE A 95 -3.44 -0.54 6.02
N ASP A 96 -2.73 -0.94 4.96
CA ASP A 96 -1.52 -1.76 5.09
C ASP A 96 -0.32 -1.06 4.45
N ILE A 97 0.88 -1.52 4.81
CA ILE A 97 2.14 -1.11 4.18
C ILE A 97 2.87 -2.33 3.64
N VAL A 98 3.29 -2.25 2.38
CA VAL A 98 4.28 -3.17 1.82
C VAL A 98 5.61 -2.46 1.71
N ALA A 99 6.51 -2.82 2.60
CA ALA A 99 7.86 -2.33 2.73
C ALA A 99 8.82 -3.20 1.92
N ILE A 100 9.50 -2.61 0.94
CA ILE A 100 10.38 -3.31 0.01
C ILE A 100 11.80 -2.79 0.15
N THR A 101 12.72 -3.71 0.42
CA THR A 101 14.16 -3.41 0.42
C THR A 101 14.83 -4.08 -0.77
N SER A 102 15.53 -3.32 -1.61
CA SER A 102 16.36 -3.91 -2.66
C SER A 102 17.66 -4.44 -2.07
N GLY A 103 17.86 -5.77 -2.19
CA GLY A 103 19.07 -6.48 -1.78
C GLY A 103 19.85 -7.01 -2.97
N ARG A 104 20.99 -7.66 -2.71
CA ARG A 104 21.82 -8.30 -3.75
C ARG A 104 21.11 -9.45 -4.47
N ASN A 105 20.14 -10.10 -3.82
CA ASN A 105 19.46 -11.31 -4.33
C ASN A 105 18.00 -11.06 -4.74
N GLY A 106 17.56 -9.81 -4.83
CA GLY A 106 16.17 -9.47 -5.16
C GLY A 106 15.55 -8.48 -4.17
N PHE A 107 14.25 -8.59 -3.98
CA PHE A 107 13.48 -7.75 -3.06
C PHE A 107 13.16 -8.52 -1.79
N ASP A 108 13.52 -7.93 -0.65
CA ASP A 108 13.01 -8.36 0.66
C ASP A 108 11.71 -7.60 0.93
N ILE A 109 10.63 -8.34 1.20
CA ILE A 109 9.30 -7.79 1.41
C ILE A 109 8.92 -7.96 2.88
N ASN A 110 8.56 -6.85 3.51
CA ASN A 110 7.93 -6.80 4.81
C ASN A 110 6.50 -6.29 4.64
N TYR A 111 5.52 -7.12 4.99
CA TYR A 111 4.11 -6.77 4.91
C TYR A 111 3.60 -6.45 6.30
N ILE A 112 3.07 -5.24 6.45
CA ILE A 112 2.59 -4.72 7.72
C ILE A 112 1.09 -4.52 7.55
N GLU A 113 0.34 -5.44 8.12
CA GLU A 113 -1.11 -5.36 8.25
C GLU A 113 -1.48 -4.36 9.34
N ASP A 114 -2.65 -3.73 9.22
CA ASP A 114 -3.15 -2.77 10.22
C ASP A 114 -2.14 -1.67 10.55
N ALA A 115 -1.45 -1.18 9.51
CA ALA A 115 -0.33 -0.27 9.66
C ALA A 115 -0.74 1.07 10.28
N PHE A 116 -1.99 1.49 10.09
CA PHE A 116 -2.59 2.62 10.78
C PHE A 116 -4.11 2.57 10.71
N PHE A 117 -4.76 3.26 11.64
CA PHE A 117 -6.20 3.49 11.62
C PHE A 117 -6.54 4.83 10.97
N ALA A 118 -7.75 4.94 10.43
CA ALA A 118 -8.30 6.22 10.02
C ALA A 118 -8.30 7.18 11.25
N PRO A 119 -7.69 8.37 11.15
CA PRO A 119 -7.69 9.31 12.26
C PRO A 119 -9.11 9.70 12.64
N ILE A 120 -9.44 9.64 13.93
CA ILE A 120 -10.68 10.20 14.45
C ILE A 120 -10.47 11.70 14.60
N ASN A 121 -11.28 12.50 13.90
CA ASN A 121 -11.28 13.96 14.04
C ASN A 121 -11.95 14.41 15.34
#